data_AF-A0A3D0T7S2-F1
#
_entry.id   AF-A0A3D0T7S2-F1
#
_cell.length_a   1.000
_cell.length_b   1.000
_cell.length_c   1.000
_cell.angle_alpha   90.00
_cell.angle_beta   90.00
_cell.angle_gamma   90.00
#
_symmetry.space_group_name_H-M   'P 1'
#
loop_
_entity.id
_entity.type
_entity.pdbx_description
1 polymer ?
#
loop_
_entity_poly.entity_id
_entity_poly.type
_entity_poly.pdbx_seq_one_letter_code
_entity_poly.pdbx_strand_id
1 'polypeptide(L)'
;MKYDGQIAELKNLLPAAKNILIALPAGADTDRLSAALSLFLVFEAQGKQVSIVCEDTMTVAQSHLFGVDHVQKTLPQTEGGNLTLTLEGVASPDGTVPALEKLDWYAENSNLNLVFHVLAGQTFQPAKIVPRYQGSGFDLVFVIGAANLDSLGSIYRQNAQIYSGVHIVNIDNQGNTGFGTTNVVDTNAASVSEVVTFLLQDLGMVLDGDIASNLLAGIFASTDNLVSPKVNADTYMAVANCLRVGGKKPGAMPGQQIAGTIIGGMSGPVPDLSALIPPPVVSSPQPSPEERPAAEGVVSETPEPEWLTPKIFKGTSLG
;
A
#
# COMPACT_ATOMS: atom_id res chain seq x y z
N MET A 1 -14.87 7.54 -12.34
CA MET A 1 -13.81 6.75 -11.69
C MET A 1 -14.45 6.02 -10.51
N LYS A 2 -13.79 5.09 -9.82
CA LYS A 2 -14.48 4.22 -8.85
C LYS A 2 -14.89 4.98 -7.57
N TYR A 3 -14.11 5.99 -7.19
CA TYR A 3 -14.23 6.73 -5.93
C TYR A 3 -14.38 8.25 -6.14
N ASP A 4 -15.16 8.69 -7.14
CA ASP A 4 -15.18 10.08 -7.64
C ASP A 4 -15.25 11.17 -6.54
N GLY A 5 -16.09 11.01 -5.52
CA GLY A 5 -16.23 11.97 -4.42
C GLY A 5 -14.98 12.05 -3.54
N GLN A 6 -14.47 10.90 -3.11
CA GLN A 6 -13.26 10.80 -2.29
C GLN A 6 -12.02 11.28 -3.06
N ILE A 7 -11.95 10.99 -4.36
CA ILE A 7 -10.86 11.44 -5.24
C ILE A 7 -10.85 12.97 -5.36
N ALA A 8 -12.02 13.60 -5.52
CA ALA A 8 -12.12 15.04 -5.59
C ALA A 8 -11.66 15.72 -4.29
N GLU A 9 -12.06 15.15 -3.14
CA GLU A 9 -11.63 15.64 -1.83
C GLU A 9 -10.11 15.50 -1.63
N LEU A 10 -9.56 14.31 -1.90
CA LEU A 10 -8.13 14.04 -1.77
C LEU A 10 -7.28 14.88 -2.73
N LYS A 11 -7.75 15.17 -3.94
CA LYS A 11 -7.07 16.08 -4.88
C LYS A 11 -6.94 17.50 -4.33
N ASN A 12 -7.87 17.94 -3.47
CA ASN A 12 -7.80 19.24 -2.82
C ASN A 12 -6.87 19.23 -1.60
N LEU A 13 -6.83 18.13 -0.84
CA LEU A 13 -6.08 18.03 0.43
C LEU A 13 -4.60 17.69 0.22
N LEU A 14 -4.31 16.72 -0.66
CA LEU A 14 -2.96 16.19 -0.85
C LEU A 14 -1.91 17.23 -1.26
N PRO A 15 -2.21 18.25 -2.10
CA PRO A 15 -1.21 19.27 -2.42
C PRO A 15 -0.74 20.09 -1.22
N ALA A 16 -1.62 20.35 -0.24
CA ALA A 16 -1.30 21.12 0.95
C ALA A 16 -0.66 20.28 2.08
N ALA A 17 -0.93 18.97 2.10
CA ALA A 17 -0.40 18.06 3.11
C ALA A 17 1.11 17.84 2.95
N LYS A 18 1.88 18.17 3.98
CA LYS A 18 3.34 17.96 4.07
C LYS A 18 3.68 16.78 4.96
N ASN A 19 3.04 16.70 6.12
CA ASN A 19 3.25 15.65 7.11
C ASN A 19 2.08 14.66 7.05
N ILE A 20 2.36 13.44 6.60
CA ILE A 20 1.36 12.39 6.43
C ILE A 20 1.67 11.22 7.37
N LEU A 21 0.66 10.77 8.09
CA LEU A 21 0.73 9.53 8.87
C LEU A 21 -0.02 8.42 8.12
N ILE A 22 0.56 7.22 8.07
CA ILE A 22 -0.07 6.01 7.57
C ILE A 22 -0.09 5.00 8.74
N ALA A 23 -1.26 4.65 9.22
CA ALA A 23 -1.45 3.76 10.37
C ALA A 23 -2.12 2.45 9.96
N LEU A 24 -1.58 1.34 10.47
CA LEU A 24 -2.11 0.00 10.28
C LEU A 24 -2.66 -0.59 11.59
N PRO A 25 -3.68 -1.48 11.52
CA PRO A 25 -4.15 -2.21 12.68
C PRO A 25 -3.06 -3.16 13.22
N ALA A 26 -3.21 -3.56 14.49
CA ALA A 26 -2.45 -4.68 15.03
C ALA A 26 -2.86 -6.00 14.35
N GLY A 27 -1.91 -6.89 14.12
CA GLY A 27 -2.09 -8.08 13.29
C GLY A 27 -2.28 -7.78 11.80
N ALA A 28 -1.63 -6.74 11.27
CA ALA A 28 -1.74 -6.40 9.86
C ALA A 28 -1.16 -7.52 8.98
N ASP A 29 -1.96 -7.98 8.02
CA ASP A 29 -1.54 -9.00 7.07
C ASP A 29 -0.71 -8.39 5.92
N THR A 30 -0.18 -9.27 5.06
CA THR A 30 0.62 -8.87 3.90
C THR A 30 -0.12 -7.88 2.99
N ASP A 31 -1.44 -7.98 2.86
CA ASP A 31 -2.22 -7.09 2.00
C ASP A 31 -2.30 -5.68 2.57
N ARG A 32 -2.70 -5.54 3.84
CA ARG A 32 -2.74 -4.23 4.51
C ARG A 32 -1.37 -3.56 4.51
N LEU A 33 -0.31 -4.34 4.80
CA LEU A 33 1.06 -3.85 4.82
C LEU A 33 1.53 -3.40 3.43
N SER A 34 1.25 -4.19 2.40
CA SER A 34 1.57 -3.86 1.00
C SER A 34 0.88 -2.58 0.54
N ALA A 35 -0.41 -2.44 0.85
CA ALA A 35 -1.20 -1.25 0.52
C ALA A 35 -0.64 0.00 1.20
N ALA A 36 -0.32 -0.09 2.49
CA ALA A 36 0.25 1.01 3.27
C ALA A 36 1.66 1.41 2.78
N LEU A 37 2.53 0.44 2.50
CA LEU A 37 3.87 0.69 1.97
C LEU A 37 3.84 1.31 0.57
N SER A 38 2.86 0.92 -0.25
CA SER A 38 2.66 1.53 -1.57
C SER A 38 2.29 3.01 -1.47
N LEU A 39 1.41 3.37 -0.53
CA LEU A 39 1.11 4.78 -0.23
C LEU A 39 2.33 5.52 0.32
N PHE A 40 3.08 4.88 1.22
CA PHE A 40 4.31 5.43 1.79
C PHE A 40 5.29 5.84 0.68
N LEU A 41 5.65 4.91 -0.20
CA LEU A 41 6.60 5.14 -1.29
C LEU A 41 6.11 6.20 -2.28
N VAL A 42 4.81 6.22 -2.61
CA VAL A 42 4.24 7.26 -3.50
C VAL A 42 4.38 8.65 -2.88
N PHE A 43 4.02 8.81 -1.60
CA PHE A 43 4.07 10.11 -0.95
C PHE A 43 5.51 10.55 -0.66
N GLU A 44 6.41 9.62 -0.37
CA GLU A 44 7.84 9.88 -0.23
C GLU A 44 8.46 10.35 -1.55
N ALA A 45 8.13 9.70 -2.67
CA ALA A 45 8.58 10.11 -4.00
C ALA A 45 8.09 11.53 -4.39
N GLN A 46 7.02 12.02 -3.75
CA GLN A 46 6.52 13.40 -3.90
C GLN A 46 7.21 14.41 -2.97
N GLY A 47 8.19 14.00 -2.17
CA GLY A 47 8.91 14.84 -1.22
C GLY A 47 8.10 15.19 0.03
N LYS A 48 7.08 14.40 0.37
CA LYS A 48 6.31 14.56 1.61
C LYS A 48 7.02 13.88 2.77
N GLN A 49 6.78 14.37 3.98
CA GLN A 49 7.23 13.72 5.20
C GLN A 49 6.20 12.67 5.61
N VAL A 50 6.52 11.40 5.40
CA VAL A 50 5.58 10.30 5.61
C VAL A 50 6.07 9.42 6.74
N SER A 51 5.17 9.12 7.67
CA SER A 51 5.43 8.20 8.78
C SER A 51 4.49 7.01 8.64
N ILE A 52 5.02 5.80 8.64
CA ILE A 52 4.23 4.56 8.60
C ILE A 52 4.38 3.81 9.92
N VAL A 53 3.25 3.48 10.55
CA VAL A 53 3.22 2.91 11.91
C VAL A 53 2.34 1.66 12.02
N CYS A 54 2.84 0.66 12.75
CA CYS A 54 2.14 -0.59 13.07
C CYS A 54 2.67 -1.15 14.39
N GLU A 55 1.79 -1.63 15.28
CA GLU A 55 2.21 -2.19 16.58
C GLU A 55 3.04 -3.48 16.43
N ASP A 56 2.85 -4.18 15.31
CA ASP A 56 3.47 -5.48 15.08
C ASP A 56 4.98 -5.39 14.84
N THR A 57 5.66 -6.52 15.11
CA THR A 57 7.06 -6.67 14.71
C THR A 57 7.12 -7.18 13.29
N MET A 58 7.76 -6.44 12.40
CA MET A 58 7.99 -6.91 11.03
C MET A 58 8.81 -8.20 11.03
N THR A 59 8.35 -9.20 10.28
CA THR A 59 8.98 -10.52 10.22
C THR A 59 9.76 -10.71 8.92
N VAL A 60 10.62 -11.73 8.87
CA VAL A 60 11.36 -12.10 7.64
C VAL A 60 10.40 -12.43 6.48
N ALA A 61 9.20 -12.94 6.76
CA ALA A 61 8.20 -13.20 5.72
C ALA A 61 7.77 -11.93 4.98
N GLN A 62 7.89 -10.75 5.60
CA GLN A 62 7.50 -9.46 5.04
C GLN A 62 8.70 -8.69 4.47
N SER A 63 9.93 -9.22 4.57
CA SER A 63 11.15 -8.51 4.13
C SER A 63 11.26 -8.32 2.62
N HIS A 64 10.37 -8.96 1.85
CA HIS A 64 10.30 -8.82 0.40
C HIS A 64 9.50 -7.58 -0.03
N LEU A 65 8.82 -6.91 0.90
CA LEU A 65 8.08 -5.68 0.61
C LEU A 65 9.03 -4.48 0.64
N PHE A 66 8.92 -3.63 -0.37
CA PHE A 66 9.73 -2.42 -0.47
C PHE A 66 9.30 -1.39 0.59
N GLY A 67 10.27 -0.84 1.32
CA GLY A 67 10.05 0.14 2.39
C GLY A 67 9.65 -0.44 3.74
N VAL A 68 9.64 -1.76 3.91
CA VAL A 68 9.21 -2.41 5.18
C VAL A 68 10.06 -2.03 6.39
N ASP A 69 11.31 -1.64 6.16
CA ASP A 69 12.24 -1.14 7.17
C ASP A 69 11.83 0.23 7.76
N HIS A 70 10.94 0.96 7.08
CA HIS A 70 10.44 2.26 7.53
C HIS A 70 9.25 2.14 8.49
N VAL A 71 8.71 0.94 8.69
CA VAL A 71 7.59 0.69 9.60
C VAL A 71 8.03 0.85 11.05
N GLN A 72 7.46 1.84 11.72
CA GLN A 72 7.77 2.15 13.11
C GLN A 72 6.70 1.57 14.05
N LYS A 73 7.14 1.08 15.20
CA LYS A 73 6.24 0.59 16.27
C LYS A 73 5.60 1.70 17.09
N THR A 74 6.19 2.88 17.03
CA THR A 74 5.79 4.05 17.81
C THR A 74 5.61 5.21 16.86
N LEU A 75 4.68 6.10 17.18
CA LEU A 75 4.52 7.34 16.45
C LEU A 75 5.78 8.20 16.61
N PRO A 76 6.25 8.84 15.52
CA PRO A 76 7.36 9.77 15.62
C PRO A 76 6.91 11.00 16.42
N GLN A 77 7.86 11.58 17.15
CA GLN A 77 7.67 12.87 17.81
C GLN A 77 7.62 13.94 16.72
N THR A 78 6.43 14.41 16.38
CA THR A 78 6.24 15.49 15.42
C THR A 78 6.38 16.84 16.11
N GLU A 79 7.20 17.71 15.55
CA GLU A 79 7.29 19.11 15.96
C GLU A 79 6.09 19.86 15.38
N GLY A 80 5.01 19.96 16.16
CA GLY A 80 3.84 20.73 15.74
C GLY A 80 2.56 20.32 16.45
N GLY A 81 1.76 21.32 16.79
CA GLY A 81 0.50 21.17 17.51
C GLY A 81 0.16 22.43 18.31
N ASN A 82 -1.11 22.54 18.69
CA ASN A 82 -1.60 23.48 19.67
C ASN A 82 -1.51 22.87 21.07
N LEU A 83 -0.66 23.40 21.94
CA LEU A 83 -0.75 23.09 23.37
C LEU A 83 -1.96 23.82 23.97
N THR A 84 -3.01 23.07 24.31
CA THR A 84 -4.15 23.56 25.08
C THR A 84 -3.93 23.27 26.56
N LEU A 85 -3.92 24.31 27.39
CA LEU A 85 -3.91 24.13 28.85
C LEU A 85 -5.36 24.12 29.36
N THR A 86 -5.86 22.96 29.79
CA THR A 86 -7.17 22.85 30.43
C THR A 86 -7.04 23.18 31.91
N LEU A 87 -7.76 24.21 32.35
CA LEU A 87 -7.81 24.66 33.73
C LEU A 87 -9.07 24.07 34.40
N GLU A 88 -8.94 22.98 35.15
CA GLU A 88 -10.06 22.30 35.79
C GLU A 88 -10.45 23.01 37.11
N GLY A 89 -11.75 23.01 37.44
CA GLY A 89 -12.25 23.59 38.70
C GLY A 89 -12.34 25.11 38.73
N VAL A 90 -12.22 25.78 37.57
CA VAL A 90 -12.36 27.25 37.48
C VAL A 90 -13.81 27.72 37.45
N ALA A 91 -14.78 26.84 37.18
CA ALA A 91 -16.18 27.23 37.14
C ALA A 91 -16.71 27.56 38.54
N SER A 92 -17.45 28.65 38.64
CA SER A 92 -18.20 29.06 39.83
C SER A 92 -19.27 28.02 40.20
N PRO A 93 -19.80 28.03 41.44
CA PRO A 93 -20.84 27.08 41.88
C PRO A 93 -22.14 27.09 41.04
N ASP A 94 -22.36 28.14 40.25
CA ASP A 94 -23.46 28.30 39.29
C ASP A 94 -23.15 27.74 37.89
N GLY A 95 -22.00 27.11 37.70
CA GLY A 95 -21.56 26.51 36.43
C GLY A 95 -20.97 27.50 35.43
N THR A 96 -20.82 28.78 35.80
CA THR A 96 -20.25 29.81 34.93
C THR A 96 -18.73 29.84 35.04
N VAL A 97 -18.02 30.01 33.92
CA VAL A 97 -16.56 30.20 33.93
C VAL A 97 -16.29 31.69 34.17
N PRO A 98 -15.45 32.06 35.17
CA PRO A 98 -15.06 33.45 35.44
C PRO A 98 -14.52 34.11 34.17
N ALA A 99 -15.01 35.31 33.89
CA ALA A 99 -14.56 36.07 32.73
C ALA A 99 -13.20 36.70 33.04
N LEU A 100 -12.26 36.51 32.12
CA LEU A 100 -10.96 37.16 32.19
C LEU A 100 -11.08 38.56 31.58
N GLU A 101 -10.53 39.55 32.27
CA GLU A 101 -10.35 40.91 31.74
C GLU A 101 -9.27 40.90 30.66
N LYS A 102 -8.16 40.20 30.92
CA LYS A 102 -7.02 40.11 30.01
C LYS A 102 -6.21 38.84 30.27
N LEU A 103 -5.58 38.33 29.22
CA LEU A 103 -4.54 37.30 29.29
C LEU A 103 -3.22 37.91 28.80
N ASP A 104 -2.23 37.97 29.69
CA ASP A 104 -0.87 38.39 29.37
C ASP A 104 0.10 37.21 29.54
N TRP A 105 1.29 37.33 28.94
CA TRP A 105 2.34 36.33 29.09
C TRP A 105 3.72 36.97 29.09
N TYR A 106 4.66 36.35 29.82
CA TYR A 106 6.08 36.71 29.78
C TYR A 106 6.96 35.49 30.03
N ALA A 107 8.17 35.51 29.49
CA ALA A 107 9.17 34.47 29.70
C ALA A 107 10.14 34.89 30.81
N GLU A 108 10.37 34.02 31.80
CA GLU A 108 11.33 34.25 32.88
C GLU A 108 11.96 32.93 33.33
N ASN A 109 13.29 32.87 33.46
CA ASN A 109 14.02 31.70 33.96
C ASN A 109 13.64 30.38 33.28
N SER A 110 13.53 30.39 31.95
CA SER A 110 13.10 29.24 31.13
C SER A 110 11.65 28.79 31.33
N ASN A 111 10.84 29.54 32.07
CA ASN A 111 9.41 29.31 32.23
C ASN A 111 8.59 30.31 31.40
N LEU A 112 7.46 29.87 30.85
CA LEU A 112 6.43 30.74 30.29
C LEU A 112 5.38 31.00 31.37
N ASN A 113 5.31 32.23 31.86
CA ASN A 113 4.32 32.64 32.84
C ASN A 113 3.10 33.21 32.11
N LEU A 114 1.92 32.65 32.41
CA LEU A 114 0.63 33.15 31.93
C LEU A 114 -0.05 33.93 33.06
N VAL A 115 -0.38 35.20 32.79
CA VAL A 115 -1.02 36.09 33.75
C VAL A 115 -2.49 36.26 33.39
N PHE A 116 -3.35 35.69 34.23
CA PHE A 116 -4.80 35.77 34.10
C PHE A 116 -5.32 36.97 34.91
N HIS A 117 -5.73 38.04 34.23
CA HIS A 117 -6.35 39.19 34.88
C HIS A 117 -7.84 38.92 35.05
N VAL A 118 -8.28 38.79 36.31
CA VAL A 118 -9.67 38.50 36.67
C VAL A 118 -10.44 39.77 36.94
N LEU A 119 -11.74 39.78 36.61
CA LEU A 119 -12.62 40.86 36.99
C LEU A 119 -12.74 40.99 38.52
N ALA A 120 -12.86 42.23 38.99
CA ALA A 120 -12.98 42.53 40.42
C ALA A 120 -14.14 41.76 41.07
N GLY A 121 -13.84 41.06 42.17
CA GLY A 121 -14.81 40.25 42.92
C GLY A 121 -14.95 38.79 42.46
N GLN A 122 -14.23 38.36 41.42
CA GLN A 122 -14.16 36.97 41.00
C GLN A 122 -12.88 36.28 41.50
N THR A 123 -12.96 34.97 41.74
CA THR A 123 -11.83 34.13 42.10
C THR A 123 -11.50 33.21 40.93
N PHE A 124 -10.24 33.21 40.48
CA PHE A 124 -9.75 32.29 39.45
C PHE A 124 -8.63 31.44 40.04
N GLN A 125 -8.99 30.24 40.49
CA GLN A 125 -8.08 29.29 41.10
C GLN A 125 -8.34 27.90 40.50
N PRO A 126 -7.64 27.54 39.40
CA PRO A 126 -7.74 26.20 38.87
C PRO A 126 -7.26 25.17 39.89
N ALA A 127 -8.05 24.13 40.10
CA ALA A 127 -7.68 23.00 40.94
C ALA A 127 -6.58 22.14 40.28
N LYS A 128 -6.57 22.10 38.95
CA LYS A 128 -5.60 21.35 38.16
C LYS A 128 -5.35 22.02 36.82
N ILE A 129 -4.09 22.06 36.41
CA ILE A 129 -3.69 22.46 35.06
C ILE A 129 -3.33 21.19 34.31
N VAL A 130 -4.08 20.87 33.26
CA VAL A 130 -3.86 19.69 32.44
C VAL A 130 -3.38 20.14 31.06
N PRO A 131 -2.11 19.92 30.71
CA PRO A 131 -1.66 20.13 29.34
C PRO A 131 -2.30 19.09 28.42
N ARG A 132 -2.91 19.57 27.34
CA ARG A 132 -3.43 18.77 26.24
C ARG A 132 -2.75 19.22 24.96
N TYR A 133 -1.97 18.34 24.37
CA TYR A 133 -1.42 18.56 23.04
C TYR A 133 -2.52 18.27 22.03
N GLN A 134 -3.02 19.30 21.36
CA GLN A 134 -3.89 19.20 20.19
C GLN A 134 -3.05 19.37 18.93
N GLY A 135 -3.43 18.73 17.84
CA GLY A 135 -2.60 18.73 16.64
C GLY A 135 -1.53 17.66 16.74
N SER A 136 -1.58 16.77 15.76
CA SER A 136 -0.73 15.60 15.66
C SER A 136 0.62 15.87 15.00
N GLY A 137 0.85 17.12 14.59
CA GLY A 137 1.87 17.50 13.62
C GLY A 137 1.66 16.90 12.22
N PHE A 138 0.61 16.10 12.00
CA PHE A 138 0.23 15.56 10.70
C PHE A 138 -0.93 16.36 10.11
N ASP A 139 -0.83 16.63 8.81
CA ASP A 139 -1.87 17.30 8.03
C ASP A 139 -2.97 16.30 7.60
N LEU A 140 -2.58 15.03 7.41
CA LEU A 140 -3.45 13.97 6.90
C LEU A 140 -3.05 12.63 7.52
N VAL A 141 -4.05 11.84 7.93
CA VAL A 141 -3.84 10.49 8.46
C VAL A 141 -4.55 9.47 7.59
N PHE A 142 -3.81 8.53 7.01
CA PHE A 142 -4.35 7.36 6.33
C PHE A 142 -4.43 6.19 7.30
N VAL A 143 -5.59 5.56 7.38
CA VAL A 143 -5.80 4.35 8.17
C VAL A 143 -6.16 3.22 7.21
N ILE A 144 -5.34 2.17 7.20
CA ILE A 144 -5.39 1.12 6.17
C ILE A 144 -5.88 -0.20 6.76
N GLY A 145 -7.05 -0.67 6.30
CA GLY A 145 -7.62 -1.98 6.60
C GLY A 145 -8.02 -2.20 8.06
N ALA A 146 -8.33 -1.13 8.80
CA ALA A 146 -8.75 -1.21 10.20
C ALA A 146 -10.27 -1.13 10.34
N ALA A 147 -10.86 -1.96 11.22
CA ALA A 147 -12.30 -1.93 11.48
C ALA A 147 -12.75 -0.68 12.25
N ASN A 148 -11.86 -0.09 13.04
CA ASN A 148 -12.03 1.14 13.80
C ASN A 148 -10.66 1.64 14.28
N LEU A 149 -10.60 2.84 14.86
CA LEU A 149 -9.35 3.41 15.40
C LEU A 149 -8.77 2.58 16.57
N ASP A 150 -9.61 1.93 17.37
CA ASP A 150 -9.14 1.04 18.45
C ASP A 150 -8.36 -0.18 17.93
N SER A 151 -8.58 -0.57 16.67
CA SER A 151 -7.85 -1.67 16.03
C SER A 151 -6.38 -1.33 15.76
N LEU A 152 -6.00 -0.04 15.81
CA LEU A 152 -4.60 0.41 15.77
C LEU A 152 -3.86 0.11 17.09
N GLY A 153 -4.56 -0.39 18.11
CA GLY A 153 -3.96 -0.84 19.36
C GLY A 153 -3.31 0.28 20.16
N SER A 154 -2.10 0.03 20.65
CA SER A 154 -1.31 0.98 21.45
C SER A 154 -1.02 2.28 20.71
N ILE A 155 -0.86 2.24 19.39
CA ILE A 155 -0.63 3.43 18.55
C ILE A 155 -1.77 4.44 18.73
N TYR A 156 -3.02 3.98 18.68
CA TYR A 156 -4.17 4.86 18.93
C TYR A 156 -4.41 5.12 20.41
N ARG A 157 -4.42 4.09 21.25
CA ARG A 157 -4.79 4.23 22.68
C ARG A 157 -3.88 5.18 23.45
N GLN A 158 -2.59 5.24 23.10
CA GLN A 158 -1.62 6.14 23.75
C GLN A 158 -1.57 7.53 23.09
N ASN A 159 -2.16 7.68 21.91
CA ASN A 159 -2.04 8.89 21.09
C ASN A 159 -3.38 9.35 20.51
N ALA A 160 -4.49 9.14 21.21
CA ALA A 160 -5.83 9.42 20.70
C ALA A 160 -6.00 10.89 20.25
N GLN A 161 -5.26 11.81 20.88
CA GLN A 161 -5.21 13.22 20.52
C GLN A 161 -4.71 13.48 19.08
N ILE A 162 -3.87 12.59 18.53
CA ILE A 162 -3.37 12.73 17.15
C ILE A 162 -4.50 12.55 16.14
N TYR A 163 -5.43 11.66 16.45
CA TYR A 163 -6.56 11.32 15.59
C TYR A 163 -7.76 12.25 15.84
N SER A 164 -7.63 13.21 16.76
CA SER A 164 -8.66 14.19 17.06
C SER A 164 -8.40 15.49 16.29
N GLY A 165 -9.31 15.84 15.38
CA GLY A 165 -9.25 17.10 14.63
C GLY A 165 -8.31 17.10 13.41
N VAL A 166 -7.64 15.99 13.13
CA VAL A 166 -6.93 15.77 11.85
C VAL A 166 -7.86 15.14 10.83
N HIS A 167 -7.62 15.38 9.54
CA HIS A 167 -8.37 14.74 8.47
C HIS A 167 -7.96 13.27 8.35
N ILE A 168 -8.91 12.36 8.54
CA ILE A 168 -8.65 10.92 8.47
C ILE A 168 -9.19 10.36 7.16
N VAL A 169 -8.33 9.65 6.43
CA VAL A 169 -8.64 8.89 5.22
C VAL A 169 -8.65 7.41 5.59
N ASN A 170 -9.84 6.83 5.66
CA ASN A 170 -10.04 5.41 5.95
C ASN A 170 -10.10 4.62 4.63
N ILE A 171 -9.25 3.62 4.48
CA ILE A 171 -9.19 2.76 3.28
C ILE A 171 -9.36 1.31 3.71
N ASP A 172 -10.36 0.61 3.19
CA ASP A 172 -10.67 -0.77 3.59
C ASP A 172 -11.45 -1.54 2.49
N ASN A 173 -11.46 -2.87 2.56
CA ASN A 173 -12.21 -3.75 1.69
C ASN A 173 -13.17 -4.73 2.42
N GLN A 174 -13.23 -4.71 3.75
CA GLN A 174 -14.13 -5.59 4.52
C GLN A 174 -15.42 -4.91 5.01
N GLY A 175 -15.50 -3.59 4.87
CA GLY A 175 -16.59 -2.79 5.44
C GLY A 175 -16.33 -2.47 6.91
N ASN A 176 -16.43 -1.20 7.29
CA ASN A 176 -16.18 -0.75 8.65
C ASN A 176 -17.12 0.40 9.03
N THR A 177 -16.95 0.96 10.23
CA THR A 177 -17.86 1.99 10.77
C THR A 177 -17.80 3.33 10.05
N GLY A 178 -16.90 3.51 9.07
CA GLY A 178 -16.76 4.77 8.34
C GLY A 178 -16.21 5.89 9.21
N PHE A 179 -15.21 5.59 10.05
CA PHE A 179 -14.67 6.52 11.05
C PHE A 179 -13.78 7.63 10.46
N GLY A 180 -13.42 7.56 9.18
CA GLY A 180 -12.66 8.60 8.50
C GLY A 180 -13.52 9.82 8.18
N THR A 181 -12.89 10.96 7.96
CA THR A 181 -13.52 12.11 7.31
C THR A 181 -13.75 11.79 5.83
N THR A 182 -12.75 11.18 5.19
CA THR A 182 -12.88 10.55 3.86
C THR A 182 -12.88 9.03 4.03
N ASN A 183 -13.88 8.34 3.50
CA ASN A 183 -13.98 6.88 3.58
C ASN A 183 -13.94 6.27 2.17
N VAL A 184 -12.84 5.57 1.86
CA VAL A 184 -12.63 4.77 0.65
C VAL A 184 -12.78 3.29 1.04
N VAL A 185 -14.02 2.87 1.26
CA VAL A 185 -14.34 1.50 1.69
C VAL A 185 -15.06 0.78 0.56
N ASP A 186 -14.44 -0.26 0.01
CA ASP A 186 -14.95 -1.01 -1.13
C ASP A 186 -15.05 -2.51 -0.83
N THR A 187 -16.23 -2.94 -0.43
CA THR A 187 -16.50 -4.34 -0.05
C THR A 187 -16.47 -5.32 -1.22
N ASN A 188 -16.52 -4.82 -2.46
CA ASN A 188 -16.43 -5.64 -3.67
C ASN A 188 -14.98 -5.92 -4.08
N ALA A 189 -14.02 -5.14 -3.58
CA ALA A 189 -12.60 -5.35 -3.88
C ALA A 189 -12.06 -6.63 -3.22
N ALA A 190 -11.22 -7.37 -3.94
CA ALA A 190 -10.67 -8.63 -3.45
C ALA A 190 -9.54 -8.43 -2.43
N SER A 191 -8.98 -7.21 -2.36
CA SER A 191 -7.87 -6.83 -1.48
C SER A 191 -7.91 -5.33 -1.19
N VAL A 192 -7.26 -4.88 -0.10
CA VAL A 192 -7.02 -3.46 0.17
C VAL A 192 -6.01 -2.90 -0.84
N SER A 193 -5.04 -3.71 -1.28
CA SER A 193 -4.09 -3.33 -2.33
C SER A 193 -4.76 -3.03 -3.67
N GLU A 194 -5.85 -3.72 -4.02
CA GLU A 194 -6.68 -3.43 -5.20
C GLU A 194 -7.32 -2.04 -5.06
N VAL A 195 -7.88 -1.73 -3.89
CA VAL A 195 -8.46 -0.40 -3.60
C VAL A 195 -7.40 0.69 -3.74
N VAL A 196 -6.23 0.49 -3.13
CA VAL A 196 -5.11 1.44 -3.20
C VAL A 196 -4.58 1.58 -4.63
N THR A 197 -4.55 0.51 -5.42
CA THR A 197 -4.15 0.57 -6.84
C THR A 197 -5.02 1.56 -7.60
N PHE A 198 -6.36 1.40 -7.53
CA PHE A 198 -7.27 2.31 -8.21
C PHE A 198 -7.23 3.73 -7.64
N LEU A 199 -7.15 3.86 -6.32
CA LEU A 199 -7.04 5.15 -5.65
C LEU A 199 -5.84 5.95 -6.18
N LEU A 200 -4.65 5.33 -6.22
CA LEU A 200 -3.43 5.99 -6.70
C LEU A 200 -3.53 6.39 -8.17
N GLN A 201 -4.10 5.52 -9.01
CA GLN A 201 -4.29 5.81 -10.43
C GLN A 201 -5.26 6.97 -10.67
N ASP A 202 -6.40 6.97 -9.98
CA ASP A 202 -7.43 8.00 -10.12
C ASP A 202 -6.98 9.36 -9.55
N LEU A 203 -6.07 9.34 -8.56
CA LEU A 203 -5.35 10.51 -8.07
C LEU A 203 -4.28 11.03 -9.04
N GLY A 204 -3.93 10.26 -10.09
CA GLY A 204 -2.88 10.61 -11.04
C GLY A 204 -1.47 10.42 -10.47
N MET A 205 -1.32 9.55 -9.48
CA MET A 205 -0.02 9.24 -8.88
C MET A 205 0.80 8.36 -9.82
N VAL A 206 2.11 8.61 -9.88
CA VAL A 206 3.04 7.80 -10.66
C VAL A 206 3.38 6.55 -9.86
N LEU A 207 3.13 5.38 -10.44
CA LEU A 207 3.53 4.09 -9.89
C LEU A 207 4.80 3.62 -10.59
N ASP A 208 5.80 3.20 -9.81
CA ASP A 208 6.98 2.51 -10.32
C ASP A 208 6.88 0.99 -10.08
N GLY A 209 7.93 0.27 -10.48
CA GLY A 209 7.99 -1.18 -10.35
C GLY A 209 7.98 -1.67 -8.90
N ASP A 210 8.52 -0.91 -7.94
CA ASP A 210 8.63 -1.32 -6.54
C ASP A 210 7.28 -1.14 -5.84
N ILE A 211 6.64 0.02 -6.03
CA ILE A 211 5.26 0.29 -5.58
C ILE A 211 4.30 -0.75 -6.17
N ALA A 212 4.39 -1.00 -7.48
CA ALA A 212 3.53 -1.97 -8.13
C ALA A 212 3.79 -3.42 -7.68
N SER A 213 5.03 -3.75 -7.31
CA SER A 213 5.37 -5.07 -6.75
C SER A 213 4.75 -5.26 -5.35
N ASN A 214 4.75 -4.23 -4.51
CA ASN A 214 4.04 -4.25 -3.23
C ASN A 214 2.53 -4.49 -3.45
N LEU A 215 1.88 -3.68 -4.30
CA LEU A 215 0.45 -3.84 -4.61
C LEU A 215 0.12 -5.26 -5.12
N LEU A 216 0.96 -5.82 -6.00
CA LEU A 216 0.81 -7.20 -6.46
C LEU A 216 0.98 -8.21 -5.32
N ALA A 217 1.93 -8.01 -4.41
CA ALA A 217 2.11 -8.89 -3.27
C ALA A 217 0.86 -8.96 -2.38
N GLY A 218 0.26 -7.81 -2.10
CA GLY A 218 -0.99 -7.74 -1.33
C GLY A 218 -2.17 -8.39 -2.05
N ILE A 219 -2.37 -8.08 -3.33
CA ILE A 219 -3.44 -8.69 -4.15
C ILE A 219 -3.30 -10.21 -4.17
N PHE A 220 -2.11 -10.74 -4.46
CA PHE A 220 -1.91 -12.19 -4.55
C PHE A 220 -2.06 -12.88 -3.19
N ALA A 221 -1.61 -12.25 -2.10
CA ALA A 221 -1.73 -12.79 -0.76
C ALA A 221 -3.19 -12.88 -0.29
N SER A 222 -4.01 -11.84 -0.50
CA SER A 222 -5.40 -11.84 -0.03
C SER A 222 -6.33 -12.70 -0.90
N THR A 223 -5.95 -12.94 -2.15
CA THR A 223 -6.78 -13.66 -3.13
C THR A 223 -6.36 -15.12 -3.32
N ASP A 224 -5.39 -15.60 -2.56
CA ASP A 224 -4.80 -16.94 -2.70
C ASP A 224 -4.36 -17.20 -4.15
N ASN A 225 -3.52 -16.31 -4.67
CA ASN A 225 -3.05 -16.30 -6.06
C ASN A 225 -4.19 -16.17 -7.10
N LEU A 226 -5.13 -15.25 -6.86
CA LEU A 226 -6.27 -14.96 -7.74
C LEU A 226 -7.31 -16.09 -7.85
N VAL A 227 -7.33 -17.02 -6.88
CA VAL A 227 -8.30 -18.13 -6.82
C VAL A 227 -9.55 -17.77 -6.02
N SER A 228 -9.45 -16.78 -5.12
CA SER A 228 -10.55 -16.33 -4.27
C SER A 228 -11.81 -15.97 -5.07
N PRO A 229 -13.02 -16.29 -4.56
CA PRO A 229 -14.28 -15.94 -5.23
C PRO A 229 -14.56 -14.43 -5.30
N LYS A 230 -13.83 -13.61 -4.55
CA LYS A 230 -13.92 -12.14 -4.65
C LYS A 230 -13.21 -11.58 -5.89
N VAL A 231 -12.33 -12.36 -6.51
CA VAL A 231 -11.57 -11.94 -7.70
C VAL A 231 -12.53 -11.65 -8.85
N ASN A 232 -12.42 -10.45 -9.41
CA ASN A 232 -13.29 -9.99 -10.48
C ASN A 232 -12.49 -9.25 -11.56
N ALA A 233 -13.19 -8.66 -12.54
CA ALA A 233 -12.55 -7.93 -13.64
C ALA A 233 -11.67 -6.76 -13.16
N ASP A 234 -12.08 -6.07 -12.09
CA ASP A 234 -11.31 -4.98 -11.49
C ASP A 234 -10.01 -5.53 -10.87
N THR A 235 -10.05 -6.67 -10.18
CA THR A 235 -8.85 -7.32 -9.65
C THR A 235 -7.84 -7.62 -10.75
N TYR A 236 -8.28 -8.20 -11.88
CA TYR A 236 -7.40 -8.46 -13.03
C TYR A 236 -6.88 -7.17 -13.67
N MET A 237 -7.69 -6.10 -13.71
CA MET A 237 -7.28 -4.80 -14.19
C MET A 237 -6.22 -4.17 -13.29
N ALA A 238 -6.37 -4.25 -11.97
CA ALA A 238 -5.37 -3.78 -11.00
C ALA A 238 -4.03 -4.53 -11.20
N VAL A 239 -4.08 -5.86 -11.34
CA VAL A 239 -2.90 -6.67 -11.65
C VAL A 239 -2.26 -6.26 -12.97
N ALA A 240 -3.05 -6.11 -14.04
CA ALA A 240 -2.55 -5.71 -15.35
C ALA A 240 -1.90 -4.32 -15.33
N ASN A 241 -2.47 -3.39 -14.56
CA ASN A 241 -1.95 -2.05 -14.38
C ASN A 241 -0.60 -2.06 -13.64
N CYS A 242 -0.49 -2.84 -12.56
CA CYS A 242 0.78 -3.00 -11.83
C CYS A 242 1.87 -3.64 -12.69
N LEU A 243 1.56 -4.68 -13.46
CA LEU A 243 2.51 -5.31 -14.37
C LEU A 243 2.99 -4.35 -15.46
N ARG A 244 2.11 -3.47 -15.95
CA ARG A 244 2.44 -2.50 -17.01
C ARG A 244 3.52 -1.51 -16.60
N VAL A 245 3.59 -1.15 -15.33
CA VAL A 245 4.60 -0.23 -14.77
C VAL A 245 5.83 -0.95 -14.21
N GLY A 246 5.96 -2.26 -14.47
CA GLY A 246 7.14 -3.04 -14.09
C GLY A 246 7.01 -3.79 -12.76
N GLY A 247 5.82 -3.85 -12.17
CA GLY A 247 5.56 -4.65 -10.97
C GLY A 247 5.86 -6.13 -11.20
N LYS A 248 6.39 -6.79 -10.17
CA LYS A 248 6.74 -8.21 -10.18
C LYS A 248 5.79 -9.00 -9.29
N LYS A 249 5.32 -10.14 -9.79
CA LYS A 249 4.49 -11.06 -8.99
C LYS A 249 5.31 -11.67 -7.86
N PRO A 250 4.69 -12.03 -6.72
CA PRO A 250 5.35 -12.84 -5.69
C PRO A 250 5.97 -14.11 -6.29
N GLY A 251 7.18 -14.46 -5.84
CA GLY A 251 7.94 -15.60 -6.36
C GLY A 251 8.66 -15.36 -7.70
N ALA A 252 8.39 -14.27 -8.42
CA ALA A 252 9.14 -13.88 -9.63
C ALA A 252 10.32 -12.93 -9.33
N MET A 253 10.51 -12.52 -8.08
CA MET A 253 11.71 -11.78 -7.67
C MET A 253 12.91 -12.74 -7.71
N PRO A 254 14.00 -12.41 -8.42
CA PRO A 254 15.24 -13.18 -8.33
C PRO A 254 15.62 -13.27 -6.86
N GLY A 255 15.71 -14.49 -6.34
CA GLY A 255 15.90 -14.70 -4.92
C GLY A 255 17.03 -13.82 -4.40
N GLN A 256 16.74 -13.08 -3.32
CA GLN A 256 17.74 -12.92 -2.28
C GLN A 256 18.16 -14.36 -1.95
N GLN A 257 19.26 -14.81 -2.56
CA GLN A 257 19.81 -16.13 -2.28
C GLN A 257 20.02 -16.13 -0.77
N ILE A 258 19.18 -16.87 -0.05
CA ILE A 258 19.50 -17.28 1.30
C ILE A 258 20.77 -18.09 1.11
N ALA A 259 21.91 -17.47 1.40
CA ALA A 259 23.19 -18.14 1.45
C ALA A 259 22.96 -19.37 2.31
N GLY A 260 23.02 -20.55 1.70
CA GLY A 260 22.66 -21.80 2.34
C GLY A 260 23.43 -21.91 3.65
N THR A 261 22.69 -21.93 4.76
CA THR A 261 23.23 -22.39 6.02
C THR A 261 23.70 -23.82 5.80
N ILE A 262 25.01 -23.99 5.68
CA ILE A 262 25.67 -25.28 5.82
C ILE A 262 25.43 -25.77 7.25
N ILE A 263 24.30 -26.44 7.47
CA ILE A 263 24.09 -27.19 8.70
C ILE A 263 24.95 -28.45 8.57
N GLY A 264 26.10 -28.40 9.24
CA GLY A 264 26.99 -29.55 9.35
C GLY A 264 26.33 -30.71 10.07
N GLY A 265 26.62 -31.91 9.59
CA GLY A 265 26.58 -33.13 10.39
C GLY A 265 25.33 -33.99 10.23
N MET A 266 25.31 -34.81 9.17
CA MET A 266 24.85 -36.21 9.23
C MET A 266 25.31 -36.94 7.97
N SER A 267 26.44 -37.63 8.08
CA SER A 267 26.94 -38.58 7.08
C SER A 267 26.05 -39.82 7.05
N GLY A 268 25.08 -39.83 6.13
CA GLY A 268 24.43 -41.04 5.63
C GLY A 268 25.05 -41.43 4.27
N PRO A 269 25.03 -42.72 3.89
CA PRO A 269 25.64 -43.15 2.64
C PRO A 269 24.87 -42.55 1.45
N VAL A 270 25.64 -41.93 0.55
CA VAL A 270 25.16 -41.39 -0.72
C VAL A 270 24.61 -42.56 -1.56
N PRO A 271 23.39 -42.49 -2.12
CA PRO A 271 22.96 -43.49 -3.09
C PRO A 271 23.80 -43.36 -4.36
N ASP A 272 24.37 -44.47 -4.80
CA ASP A 272 25.15 -44.57 -6.02
C ASP A 272 24.25 -44.42 -7.25
N LEU A 273 24.36 -43.28 -7.94
CA LEU A 273 23.62 -42.95 -9.17
C LEU A 273 24.27 -43.54 -10.44
N SER A 274 25.25 -44.44 -10.31
CA SER A 274 25.90 -45.11 -11.44
C SER A 274 24.97 -46.03 -12.26
N ALA A 275 23.74 -46.28 -11.80
CA ALA A 275 22.79 -47.21 -12.43
C ALA A 275 21.87 -46.59 -13.51
N LEU A 276 22.04 -45.32 -13.90
CA LEU A 276 21.20 -44.65 -14.92
C LEU A 276 21.85 -44.53 -16.31
N ILE A 277 22.88 -45.32 -16.60
CA ILE A 277 23.47 -45.38 -17.95
C ILE A 277 22.67 -46.40 -18.79
N PRO A 278 22.00 -45.99 -19.88
CA PRO A 278 21.39 -46.96 -20.81
C PRO A 278 22.49 -47.77 -21.52
N PRO A 279 22.23 -49.05 -21.87
CA PRO A 279 23.23 -49.88 -22.54
C PRO A 279 23.60 -49.31 -23.92
N PRO A 280 24.81 -49.59 -24.44
CA PRO A 280 25.21 -49.14 -25.76
C PRO A 280 24.33 -49.78 -26.83
N VAL A 281 23.87 -48.96 -27.76
CA VAL A 281 23.14 -49.39 -28.96
C VAL A 281 24.09 -50.21 -29.81
N VAL A 282 23.78 -51.49 -30.01
CA VAL A 282 24.47 -52.36 -30.96
C VAL A 282 24.13 -51.84 -32.37
N SER A 283 25.11 -51.30 -33.07
CA SER A 283 24.97 -50.87 -34.47
C SER A 283 24.78 -52.09 -35.37
N SER A 284 23.61 -52.21 -36.01
CA SER A 284 23.44 -53.05 -37.19
C SER A 284 24.17 -52.41 -38.39
N PRO A 285 24.76 -53.20 -39.30
CA PRO A 285 25.48 -52.66 -40.44
C PRO A 285 24.52 -52.02 -41.45
N GLN A 286 24.81 -50.77 -41.78
CA GLN A 286 24.18 -49.99 -42.83
C GLN A 286 24.65 -50.52 -44.21
N PRO A 287 23.76 -50.83 -45.16
CA PRO A 287 24.20 -51.10 -46.52
C PRO A 287 24.70 -49.81 -47.20
N SER A 288 25.79 -49.96 -47.94
CA SER A 288 26.44 -48.93 -48.75
C SER A 288 25.58 -48.52 -49.97
N PRO A 289 25.84 -47.35 -50.59
CA PRO A 289 24.99 -46.80 -51.64
C PRO A 289 25.23 -47.52 -52.96
N GLU A 290 24.19 -48.19 -53.48
CA GLU A 290 24.20 -48.80 -54.81
C GLU A 290 23.82 -47.76 -55.87
N GLU A 291 24.52 -47.86 -57.00
CA GLU A 291 24.63 -46.91 -58.09
C GLU A 291 23.31 -46.65 -58.87
N ARG A 292 23.25 -45.44 -59.44
CA ARG A 292 22.29 -44.98 -60.46
C ARG A 292 22.10 -45.99 -61.60
N PRO A 293 20.91 -45.96 -62.22
CA PRO A 293 20.86 -45.77 -63.68
C PRO A 293 20.28 -44.41 -64.06
N ALA A 294 20.72 -43.91 -65.21
CA ALA A 294 20.41 -42.61 -65.79
C ALA A 294 19.16 -42.62 -66.68
N ALA A 295 18.55 -41.43 -66.77
CA ALA A 295 17.69 -40.89 -67.83
C ALA A 295 16.26 -41.50 -67.95
N GLU A 296 15.18 -40.77 -68.23
CA GLU A 296 14.92 -39.48 -68.89
C GLU A 296 13.65 -38.81 -68.34
N GLY A 297 13.48 -37.50 -68.60
CA GLY A 297 12.15 -36.92 -68.82
C GLY A 297 11.67 -35.81 -67.88
N VAL A 298 11.92 -34.56 -68.29
CA VAL A 298 11.44 -33.29 -67.73
C VAL A 298 9.93 -33.10 -67.95
N VAL A 299 9.17 -32.61 -66.95
CA VAL A 299 8.27 -31.42 -67.03
C VAL A 299 8.02 -30.88 -65.60
N SER A 300 8.27 -29.59 -65.40
CA SER A 300 7.95 -28.82 -64.18
C SER A 300 6.65 -28.02 -64.38
N GLU A 301 5.70 -28.14 -63.46
CA GLU A 301 4.67 -27.12 -63.25
C GLU A 301 4.49 -26.86 -61.74
N THR A 302 4.81 -25.63 -61.34
CA THR A 302 4.55 -25.02 -60.03
C THR A 302 3.20 -24.31 -60.07
N PRO A 303 2.32 -24.46 -59.07
CA PRO A 303 1.22 -23.51 -58.86
C PRO A 303 1.53 -22.58 -57.68
N GLU A 304 1.60 -21.27 -57.93
CA GLU A 304 1.59 -20.23 -56.90
C GLU A 304 0.13 -19.92 -56.48
N PRO A 305 -0.17 -19.66 -55.18
CA PRO A 305 -1.51 -19.31 -54.73
C PRO A 305 -1.77 -17.79 -54.77
N GLU A 306 -2.63 -17.36 -55.70
CA GLU A 306 -3.24 -16.02 -55.76
C GLU A 306 -4.32 -15.84 -54.67
N TRP A 307 -4.03 -15.05 -53.63
CA TRP A 307 -5.06 -14.62 -52.66
C TRP A 307 -4.95 -13.15 -52.24
N LEU A 308 -4.24 -12.32 -53.01
CA LEU A 308 -3.97 -10.91 -52.70
C LEU A 308 -4.57 -9.91 -53.69
N THR A 309 -5.89 -9.97 -53.93
CA THR A 309 -6.60 -8.82 -54.53
C THR A 309 -7.97 -8.57 -53.90
N PRO A 310 -8.24 -7.38 -53.33
CA PRO A 310 -9.55 -7.02 -52.79
C PRO A 310 -10.53 -6.60 -53.92
N LYS A 311 -11.76 -7.15 -53.91
CA LYS A 311 -12.83 -6.77 -54.84
C LYS A 311 -13.54 -5.49 -54.38
N ILE A 312 -13.35 -4.40 -55.12
CA ILE A 312 -14.15 -3.17 -55.03
C ILE A 312 -15.47 -3.41 -55.76
N PHE A 313 -16.60 -3.28 -55.06
CA PHE A 313 -17.92 -3.17 -55.68
C PHE A 313 -18.27 -1.70 -55.93
N LYS A 314 -18.43 -1.32 -57.20
CA LYS A 314 -19.11 -0.08 -57.62
C LYS A 314 -20.48 -0.44 -58.19
N GLY A 315 -21.50 0.31 -57.76
CA GLY A 315 -22.91 0.08 -58.08
C GLY A 315 -23.31 0.41 -59.51
N THR A 316 -24.54 0.04 -59.85
CA THR A 316 -25.22 0.50 -61.07
C THR A 316 -26.69 0.77 -60.73
N SER A 317 -27.09 1.99 -61.07
CA SER A 317 -28.44 2.54 -61.07
C SER A 317 -29.29 1.97 -62.21
N LEU A 318 -30.59 1.82 -61.98
CA LEU A 318 -31.73 1.89 -62.92
C LEU A 318 -32.97 1.79 -62.02
N GLY A 319 -34.04 2.57 -62.11
CA GLY A 319 -34.53 3.61 -62.99
C GLY A 319 -35.92 3.96 -62.46
#